data_AF-A0A2D4FZ46-F1
#
_entry.id   AF-A0A2D4FZ46-F1
#
_cell.length_a   1.000
_cell.length_b   1.000
_cell.length_c   1.000
_cell.angle_alpha   90.00
_cell.angle_beta   90.00
_cell.angle_gamma   90.00
#
_symmetry.space_group_name_H-M   'P 1'
#
loop_
_entity.id
_entity.type
_entity.pdbx_description
1 polymer ?
#
loop_
_entity_poly.entity_id
_entity_poly.type
_entity_poly.pdbx_seq_one_letter_code
_entity_poly.pdbx_strand_id
1 'polypeptide(L)'
;ARAGKKTGISGPDVTTLGAADMPSSGGDPKGEDYSTAILRQKHRPNRLIVDEAANEDNSIVSLSQAKMEELHLFRGDTVLMKGKKRRETVCIVLTDDSCQNEKIRMNRVTRNNLRVRLGDVVSVQACPDVKYGKRIHVLPIDDTIAGLTG
;
A
#
# COMPACT_ATOMS: atom_id res chain seq x y z
N ALA A 1 -39.99 -41.25 -31.66
CA ALA A 1 -40.25 -42.70 -31.71
C ALA A 1 -39.36 -43.36 -32.75
N ARG A 2 -38.33 -44.11 -32.32
CA ARG A 2 -37.82 -45.30 -33.03
C ARG A 2 -36.94 -46.10 -32.05
N ALA A 3 -37.36 -47.33 -31.79
CA ALA A 3 -36.65 -48.39 -31.05
C ALA A 3 -35.22 -48.60 -31.62
N GLY A 4 -34.19 -49.04 -30.91
CA GLY A 4 -34.11 -49.97 -29.78
C GLY A 4 -33.42 -51.26 -30.24
N LYS A 5 -32.14 -51.49 -29.85
CA LYS A 5 -31.58 -52.84 -29.67
C LYS A 5 -30.30 -52.83 -28.82
N LYS A 6 -30.37 -53.58 -27.72
CA LYS A 6 -29.29 -53.93 -26.78
C LYS A 6 -28.30 -54.91 -27.43
N THR A 7 -27.07 -54.95 -26.96
CA THR A 7 -26.40 -56.18 -26.44
C THR A 7 -25.09 -55.79 -25.73
N GLY A 8 -24.87 -56.31 -24.50
CA GLY A 8 -23.55 -56.43 -23.89
C GLY A 8 -22.67 -57.40 -24.71
N ILE A 9 -21.43 -57.73 -24.38
CA ILE A 9 -20.99 -58.44 -23.16
C ILE A 9 -19.44 -58.35 -23.03
N SER A 10 -18.95 -58.25 -21.79
CA SER A 10 -17.73 -58.86 -21.19
C SER A 10 -16.32 -58.70 -21.81
N GLY A 11 -15.37 -58.18 -21.00
CA GLY A 11 -13.93 -58.54 -21.04
C GLY A 11 -13.69 -60.01 -20.57
N PRO A 12 -12.47 -60.45 -20.15
CA PRO A 12 -11.31 -59.68 -19.64
C PRO A 12 -9.96 -60.12 -20.28
N ASP A 13 -8.83 -59.45 -19.95
CA ASP A 13 -7.66 -60.11 -19.34
C ASP A 13 -6.58 -59.08 -18.96
N VAL A 14 -5.94 -59.32 -17.81
CA VAL A 14 -4.90 -58.50 -17.17
C VAL A 14 -3.53 -59.15 -17.41
N THR A 15 -2.45 -58.48 -16.98
CA THR A 15 -1.01 -58.89 -16.97
C THR A 15 -0.26 -58.63 -18.29
N THR A 16 0.92 -58.02 -18.38
CA THR A 16 2.13 -58.00 -17.53
C THR A 16 3.08 -56.85 -17.95
N LEU A 17 3.79 -56.30 -16.96
CA LEU A 17 5.20 -55.84 -16.95
C LEU A 17 5.75 -54.93 -18.07
N GLY A 18 6.04 -53.69 -17.70
CA GLY A 18 7.01 -52.81 -18.38
C GLY A 18 7.59 -51.81 -17.40
N ALA A 19 8.78 -52.09 -16.86
CA ALA A 19 9.55 -51.14 -16.08
C ALA A 19 10.08 -50.06 -17.03
N ALA A 20 9.60 -48.83 -16.89
CA ALA A 20 10.11 -47.67 -17.60
C ALA A 20 11.07 -46.89 -16.70
N ASP A 21 12.33 -46.89 -17.13
CA ASP A 21 13.44 -46.05 -16.72
C ASP A 21 13.03 -44.55 -16.76
N MET A 22 13.15 -43.83 -15.64
CA MET A 22 12.96 -42.37 -15.60
C MET A 22 14.33 -41.66 -15.58
N PRO A 23 14.59 -40.73 -16.51
CA PRO A 23 15.79 -39.91 -16.47
C PRO A 23 15.68 -38.78 -15.43
N SER A 24 16.78 -38.56 -14.73
CA SER A 24 17.07 -37.42 -13.86
C SER A 24 16.86 -36.07 -14.57
N SER A 25 15.97 -35.24 -14.01
CA SER A 25 15.86 -33.80 -14.25
C SER A 25 15.30 -33.16 -12.98
N GLY A 26 15.67 -31.98 -12.52
CA GLY A 26 16.57 -30.95 -13.00
C GLY A 26 16.90 -30.04 -11.81
N GLY A 27 17.94 -29.22 -11.94
CA GLY A 27 18.50 -28.45 -10.84
C GLY A 27 17.56 -27.43 -10.21
N ASP A 28 17.59 -27.38 -8.88
CA ASP A 28 17.04 -26.28 -8.09
C ASP A 28 17.99 -25.08 -8.13
N PRO A 29 17.50 -23.85 -8.39
CA PRO A 29 18.30 -22.64 -8.25
C PRO A 29 18.62 -22.42 -6.77
N LYS A 30 19.87 -22.02 -6.53
CA LYS A 30 20.49 -21.70 -5.24
C LYS A 30 19.53 -21.05 -4.24
N GLY A 31 19.56 -21.61 -3.03
CA GLY A 31 18.85 -21.22 -1.81
C GLY A 31 18.49 -19.74 -1.70
N GLU A 32 17.19 -19.47 -1.72
CA GLU A 32 16.67 -18.26 -1.13
C GLU A 32 16.66 -18.40 0.39
N ASP A 33 17.49 -17.61 1.06
CA ASP A 33 17.52 -17.54 2.52
C ASP A 33 16.20 -16.99 3.07
N TYR A 34 15.21 -17.88 3.29
CA TYR A 34 13.93 -17.59 3.94
C TYR A 34 14.09 -16.90 5.31
N SER A 35 15.23 -17.12 5.97
CA SER A 35 15.66 -16.49 7.21
C SER A 35 15.80 -14.96 7.10
N THR A 36 16.00 -14.42 5.89
CA THR A 36 16.11 -12.97 5.62
C THR A 36 14.86 -12.38 4.97
N ALA A 37 13.82 -13.17 4.73
CA ALA A 37 12.58 -12.69 4.11
C ALA A 37 11.87 -11.59 4.92
N ILE A 38 12.13 -11.53 6.24
CA ILE A 38 11.61 -10.50 7.14
C ILE A 38 12.34 -9.15 6.93
N LEU A 39 13.62 -9.18 6.54
CA LEU A 39 14.44 -7.99 6.25
C LEU A 39 14.31 -7.52 4.80
N ARG A 40 13.86 -8.40 3.88
CA ARG A 40 13.50 -8.01 2.52
C ARG A 40 12.35 -7.01 2.61
N GLN A 41 12.65 -5.72 2.46
CA GLN A 41 11.63 -4.68 2.38
C GLN A 41 10.79 -4.97 1.14
N LYS A 42 9.67 -5.69 1.34
CA LYS A 42 8.67 -5.95 0.31
C LYS A 42 8.32 -4.59 -0.30
N HIS A 43 8.62 -4.43 -1.58
CA HIS A 43 8.38 -3.18 -2.31
C HIS A 43 6.88 -2.91 -2.28
N ARG A 44 6.46 -2.09 -1.30
CA ARG A 44 5.10 -1.61 -1.19
C ARG A 44 5.11 -0.25 -1.84
N PRO A 45 4.43 -0.06 -2.99
CA PRO A 45 4.45 1.21 -3.72
C PRO A 45 3.87 2.38 -2.91
N ASN A 46 3.19 2.06 -1.81
CA ASN A 46 2.63 2.95 -0.82
C ASN A 46 3.66 3.58 0.13
N ARG A 47 4.93 3.16 0.09
CA ARG A 47 6.00 3.75 0.90
C ARG A 47 6.64 4.91 0.16
N LEU A 48 6.48 6.10 0.71
CA LEU A 48 7.01 7.34 0.15
C LEU A 48 7.96 8.02 1.14
N ILE A 49 8.97 8.69 0.61
CA ILE A 49 9.97 9.40 1.39
C ILE A 49 9.48 10.82 1.64
N VAL A 50 9.52 11.25 2.90
CA VAL A 50 9.09 12.58 3.31
C VAL A 50 10.09 13.62 2.82
N ASP A 51 9.58 14.59 2.07
CA ASP A 51 10.30 15.76 1.58
C ASP A 51 9.62 17.06 2.04
N GLU A 52 10.35 18.17 1.90
CA GLU A 52 9.86 19.49 2.27
C GLU A 52 8.84 20.00 1.23
N ALA A 53 7.65 20.38 1.69
CA ALA A 53 6.69 21.11 0.87
C ALA A 53 6.97 22.61 0.91
N ALA A 54 6.83 23.26 -0.25
CA ALA A 54 6.71 24.72 -0.34
C ALA A 54 5.29 25.22 -0.02
N ASN A 55 4.30 24.32 0.02
CA ASN A 55 2.92 24.68 0.32
C ASN A 55 2.69 24.78 1.84
N GLU A 56 2.04 25.87 2.28
CA GLU A 56 1.86 26.20 3.70
C GLU A 56 0.61 25.55 4.32
N ASP A 57 -0.23 24.92 3.50
CA ASP A 57 -1.46 24.26 3.96
C ASP A 57 -1.17 22.99 4.77
N ASN A 58 -1.79 22.89 5.94
CA ASN A 58 -1.59 21.77 6.87
C ASN A 58 -2.27 20.47 6.42
N SER A 59 -3.29 20.60 5.56
CA SER A 59 -4.16 19.49 5.14
C SER A 59 -3.80 18.95 3.75
N ILE A 60 -2.78 19.50 3.09
CA ILE A 60 -2.43 19.19 1.71
C ILE A 60 -1.10 18.45 1.65
N VAL A 61 -1.03 17.43 0.80
CA VAL A 61 0.21 16.77 0.41
C VAL A 61 0.35 16.76 -1.10
N SER A 62 1.57 17.00 -1.58
CA SER A 62 1.85 16.99 -3.01
C SER A 62 2.54 15.69 -3.40
N LEU A 63 2.05 15.07 -4.47
CA LEU A 63 2.57 13.85 -5.07
C LEU A 63 2.78 14.04 -6.57
N SER A 64 3.69 13.27 -7.15
CA SER A 64 3.84 13.18 -8.60
C SER A 64 2.62 12.50 -9.23
N GLN A 65 2.23 12.95 -10.42
CA GLN A 65 1.12 12.39 -11.20
C GLN A 65 1.25 10.88 -11.41
N ALA A 66 2.46 10.42 -11.74
CA ALA A 66 2.72 9.00 -12.00
C ALA A 66 2.49 8.13 -10.75
N LYS A 67 2.78 8.65 -9.54
CA LYS A 67 2.50 7.92 -8.31
C LYS A 67 1.04 7.87 -7.95
N MET A 68 0.32 8.96 -8.21
CA MET A 68 -1.12 9.01 -8.03
C MET A 68 -1.81 7.95 -8.89
N GLU A 69 -1.40 7.82 -10.14
CA GLU A 69 -1.96 6.81 -11.04
C GLU A 69 -1.66 5.37 -10.59
N GLU A 70 -0.43 5.10 -10.13
CA GLU A 70 -0.04 3.79 -9.58
C GLU A 70 -0.83 3.41 -8.31
N LEU A 71 -1.15 4.41 -7.47
CA LEU A 71 -1.91 4.24 -6.23
C LEU A 71 -3.43 4.37 -6.45
N HIS A 72 -3.87 4.61 -7.70
CA HIS A 72 -5.25 4.91 -8.07
C HIS A 72 -5.88 6.04 -7.24
N LEU A 73 -5.08 7.06 -6.94
CA LEU A 73 -5.49 8.27 -6.25
C LEU A 73 -5.76 9.38 -7.27
N PHE A 74 -6.80 10.17 -7.01
CA PHE A 74 -7.13 11.33 -7.83
C PHE A 74 -6.80 12.63 -7.10
N ARG A 75 -6.68 13.72 -7.87
CA ARG A 75 -6.54 15.07 -7.31
C ARG A 75 -7.74 15.38 -6.41
N GLY A 76 -7.48 15.85 -5.19
CA GLY A 76 -8.51 16.16 -4.21
C GLY A 76 -9.02 14.96 -3.40
N ASP A 77 -8.46 13.78 -3.61
CA ASP A 77 -8.86 12.59 -2.84
C ASP A 77 -8.25 12.60 -1.43
N THR A 78 -8.93 11.93 -0.50
CA THR A 78 -8.49 11.86 0.91
C THR A 78 -7.65 10.62 1.15
N VAL A 79 -6.45 10.84 1.68
CA VAL A 79 -5.51 9.78 2.02
C VAL A 79 -5.24 9.74 3.51
N LEU A 80 -5.18 8.52 4.02
CA LEU A 80 -4.67 8.22 5.33
C LEU A 80 -3.17 7.95 5.24
N MET A 81 -2.39 8.80 5.89
CA MET A 81 -0.96 8.60 6.05
C MET A 81 -0.67 7.96 7.39
N LYS A 82 0.15 6.90 7.37
CA LYS A 82 0.64 6.22 8.57
C LYS A 82 2.11 6.57 8.75
N GLY A 83 2.39 7.24 9.86
CA GLY A 83 3.72 7.67 10.26
C GLY A 83 4.36 6.72 11.26
N LYS A 84 5.31 7.25 12.03
CA LYS A 84 5.97 6.52 13.11
C LYS A 84 5.10 6.51 14.38
N LYS A 85 5.46 5.66 15.34
CA LYS A 85 4.78 5.55 16.65
C LYS A 85 3.25 5.40 16.54
N ARG A 86 2.78 4.65 15.53
CA ARG A 86 1.35 4.37 15.29
C ARG A 86 0.48 5.64 15.17
N ARG A 87 1.09 6.74 14.74
CA ARG A 87 0.36 7.98 14.44
C ARG A 87 -0.13 7.98 13.02
N GLU A 88 -1.36 8.43 12.85
CA GLU A 88 -2.04 8.48 11.57
C GLU A 88 -2.56 9.91 11.36
N THR A 89 -2.60 10.36 10.11
CA THR A 89 -3.11 11.69 9.76
C THR A 89 -3.79 11.61 8.41
N VAL A 90 -4.89 12.35 8.27
CA VAL A 90 -5.62 12.44 7.01
C VAL A 90 -5.20 13.71 6.29
N CYS A 91 -4.89 13.60 5.00
CA CYS A 91 -4.57 14.74 4.15
C CYS A 91 -5.23 14.57 2.79
N ILE A 92 -5.33 15.68 2.07
CA ILE A 92 -5.85 15.75 0.71
C ILE A 92 -4.64 15.73 -0.24
N VAL A 93 -4.72 14.90 -1.27
CA VAL A 93 -3.65 14.80 -2.26
C VAL A 93 -3.84 15.81 -3.38
N LEU A 94 -2.75 16.50 -3.71
CA LEU A 94 -2.63 17.36 -4.88
C LEU A 94 -1.51 16.87 -5.80
N THR A 95 -1.72 17.04 -7.09
CA THR A 95 -0.76 16.76 -8.17
C THR A 95 0.27 17.87 -8.25
N ASP A 96 1.55 17.49 -8.22
CA ASP A 96 2.68 18.40 -8.46
C ASP A 96 3.75 17.68 -9.27
N ASP A 97 3.98 18.15 -10.49
CA ASP A 97 4.88 17.54 -11.46
C ASP A 97 6.36 17.86 -11.17
N SER A 98 6.63 18.80 -10.25
CA SER A 98 7.99 19.11 -9.80
C SER A 98 8.52 18.13 -8.74
N CYS A 99 7.70 17.18 -8.30
CA CYS A 99 8.04 16.17 -7.29
C CYS A 99 8.56 14.88 -7.93
N GLN A 100 9.52 14.23 -7.28
CA GLN A 100 9.91 12.87 -7.64
C GLN A 100 8.84 11.87 -7.23
N ASN A 101 8.67 10.81 -8.00
CA ASN A 101 7.68 9.76 -7.76
C ASN A 101 7.85 9.10 -6.39
N GLU A 102 9.06 8.97 -5.87
CA GLU A 102 9.27 8.29 -4.57
C GLU A 102 9.11 9.21 -3.36
N LYS A 103 8.85 10.51 -3.60
CA LYS A 103 8.79 11.53 -2.56
C LYS A 103 7.37 12.04 -2.35
N ILE A 104 7.09 12.39 -1.10
CA ILE A 104 5.86 13.07 -0.70
C ILE A 104 6.22 14.37 -0.01
N ARG A 105 5.66 15.47 -0.52
CA ARG A 105 5.86 16.79 0.08
C ARG A 105 4.79 17.04 1.13
N MET A 106 5.22 17.40 2.33
CA MET A 106 4.30 17.78 3.41
C MET A 106 4.90 18.89 4.29
N ASN A 107 4.02 19.69 4.90
CA ASN A 107 4.42 20.80 5.77
C ASN A 107 4.94 20.28 7.14
N ARG A 108 5.61 21.16 7.90
CA ARG A 108 6.14 20.91 9.25
C ARG A 108 5.05 20.45 10.24
N VAL A 109 3.84 20.98 10.14
CA VAL A 109 2.71 20.57 11.00
C VAL A 109 2.36 19.09 10.77
N THR A 110 2.23 18.69 9.52
CA THR A 110 1.93 17.30 9.12
C THR A 110 3.05 16.35 9.55
N ARG A 111 4.33 16.76 9.43
CA ARG A 111 5.49 16.02 9.93
C ARG A 111 5.44 15.83 11.46
N ASN A 112 5.12 16.88 12.20
CA ASN A 112 4.99 16.84 13.66
C ASN A 112 3.85 15.91 14.11
N ASN A 113 2.71 15.95 13.40
CA ASN A 113 1.58 15.06 13.66
C ASN A 113 1.96 13.58 13.52
N LEU A 114 2.68 13.23 12.45
CA LEU A 114 3.15 11.88 12.14
C LEU A 114 4.43 11.46 12.90
N ARG A 115 5.09 12.39 13.60
CA ARG A 115 6.40 12.23 14.27
C ARG A 115 7.50 11.71 13.33
N VAL A 116 7.56 12.28 12.13
CA VAL A 116 8.55 11.94 11.09
C VAL A 116 9.50 13.11 10.83
N ARG A 117 10.69 12.81 10.33
CA ARG A 117 11.68 13.79 9.86
C ARG A 117 11.82 13.73 8.33
N LEU A 118 12.52 14.70 7.75
CA LEU A 118 12.89 14.64 6.34
C LEU A 118 13.69 13.36 6.06
N GLY A 119 13.40 12.69 4.95
CA GLY A 119 14.02 11.43 4.58
C GLY A 119 13.44 10.19 5.27
N ASP A 120 12.50 10.35 6.21
CA ASP A 120 11.77 9.21 6.75
C ASP A 120 10.77 8.64 5.73
N VAL A 121 10.43 7.37 5.89
CA VAL A 121 9.45 6.70 5.03
C VAL A 121 8.10 6.65 5.71
N VAL A 122 7.06 7.08 5.00
CA VAL A 122 5.65 7.01 5.42
C VAL A 122 4.88 6.08 4.50
N SER A 123 3.78 5.51 5.02
CA SER A 123 2.86 4.70 4.21
C SER A 123 1.60 5.50 3.89
N VAL A 124 1.19 5.51 2.63
CA VAL A 124 -0.05 6.18 2.17
C VAL A 124 -1.11 5.12 1.83
N GLN A 125 -2.35 5.39 2.20
CA GLN A 125 -3.50 4.55 1.89
C GLN A 125 -4.68 5.45 1.51
N ALA A 126 -5.37 5.13 0.41
CA ALA A 126 -6.63 5.78 0.07
C ALA A 126 -7.66 5.54 1.18
N CYS A 127 -8.33 6.60 1.64
CA CYS A 127 -9.34 6.50 2.68
C CYS A 127 -10.59 7.29 2.27
N PRO A 128 -11.42 6.74 1.35
CA PRO A 128 -12.63 7.42 0.91
C PRO A 128 -13.75 7.45 1.97
N ASP A 129 -13.61 6.72 3.09
CA ASP A 129 -14.60 6.67 4.18
C ASP A 129 -14.50 7.85 5.18
N VAL A 130 -14.02 9.02 4.72
CA VAL A 130 -13.99 10.23 5.55
C VAL A 130 -15.41 10.78 5.68
N LYS A 131 -16.02 10.51 6.83
CA LYS A 131 -17.37 11.00 7.17
C LYS A 131 -17.32 12.44 7.68
N TYR A 132 -18.35 13.20 7.38
CA TYR A 132 -18.54 14.53 7.94
C TYR A 132 -18.73 14.46 9.46
N GLY A 133 -17.83 15.12 10.19
CA GLY A 133 -17.94 15.26 11.64
C GLY A 133 -19.13 16.16 12.01
N LYS A 134 -19.98 15.72 12.94
CA LYS A 134 -21.11 16.54 13.42
C LYS A 134 -20.68 17.64 14.39
N ARG A 135 -19.67 17.35 15.22
CA ARG A 135 -19.12 18.25 16.24
C ARG A 135 -17.63 17.95 16.39
N ILE A 136 -16.82 19.00 16.50
CA ILE A 136 -15.40 18.92 16.81
C ILE A 136 -15.14 19.68 18.10
N HIS A 137 -14.25 19.14 18.94
CA HIS A 137 -13.80 19.82 20.15
C HIS A 137 -12.32 20.14 20.00
N VAL A 138 -12.00 21.44 19.93
CA VAL A 138 -10.64 21.94 19.78
C VAL A 138 -10.33 22.79 21.01
N LEU A 139 -9.21 22.50 21.67
CA LEU A 139 -8.67 23.35 22.73
C LEU A 139 -7.37 23.99 22.22
N PRO A 140 -7.14 25.27 22.52
CA PRO A 140 -5.83 25.87 22.28
C PRO A 140 -4.78 25.24 23.19
N ILE A 141 -3.51 25.36 22.80
CA ILE A 141 -2.40 24.88 23.62
C ILE A 141 -2.10 25.96 24.66
N ASP A 142 -1.93 25.55 25.92
CA ASP A 142 -1.68 26.46 27.06
C ASP A 142 -0.48 27.41 26.84
N ASP A 143 0.54 26.95 26.12
CA ASP A 143 1.74 27.73 25.79
C ASP A 143 1.47 28.85 24.76
N THR A 144 0.38 28.75 24.00
CA THR A 144 0.01 29.71 22.94
C THR A 144 -1.08 30.70 23.35
N ILE A 145 -1.65 30.57 24.55
CA ILE A 145 -2.73 31.47 25.05
C ILE A 145 -2.21 32.60 25.94
N ALA A 146 -0.89 32.71 26.13
CA ALA A 146 -0.29 33.76 26.94
C ALA A 146 -0.59 35.15 26.34
N GLY A 147 -1.54 35.87 26.95
CA GLY A 147 -1.90 37.25 26.60
C GLY A 147 -3.16 37.41 25.74
N LEU A 148 -3.83 36.33 25.37
CA LEU A 148 -5.13 36.40 24.68
C LEU A 148 -6.25 36.31 25.71
N THR A 149 -6.96 37.41 25.90
CA THR A 149 -8.13 37.50 26.78
C THR A 149 -9.33 37.88 25.92
N GLY A 150 -10.31 36.98 25.79
CA GLY A 150 -11.61 37.23 25.12
C GLY A 150 -11.59 36.99 23.61
#